data_AF-A0A351L558-F1
#
_entry.id   AF-A0A351L558-F1
#
_cell.length_a   1.000
_cell.length_b   1.000
_cell.length_c   1.000
_cell.angle_alpha   90.00
_cell.angle_beta   90.00
_cell.angle_gamma   90.00
#
_symmetry.space_group_name_H-M   'P 1'
#
loop_
_entity.id
_entity.type
_entity.pdbx_description
1 polymer ?
#
loop_
_entity_poly.entity_id
_entity_poly.type
_entity_poly.pdbx_seq_one_letter_code
_entity_poly.pdbx_strand_id
1 'polypeptide(L)' 'EGYSNAAIADKLYITVGTVKTHVRNILNKLCADDRTQAAVRALRSGLVG' A
#
# COMPACT_ATOMS: atom_id res chain seq x y z
N GLU A 1 -8.21 -8.18 -4.56
CA GLU A 1 -7.10 -9.08 -4.20
C GLU A 1 -5.78 -8.35 -4.40
N GLY A 2 -4.86 -8.39 -3.44
CA GLY A 2 -3.63 -7.59 -3.47
C GLY A 2 -2.43 -8.37 -4.01
N TYR A 3 -1.73 -7.82 -5.00
CA TYR A 3 -0.44 -8.36 -5.46
C TYR A 3 0.61 -8.27 -4.34
N SER A 4 1.43 -9.31 -4.18
CA SER A 4 2.57 -9.27 -3.26
C SER A 4 3.64 -8.29 -3.76
N ASN A 5 4.40 -7.68 -2.84
CA ASN A 5 5.49 -6.75 -3.20
C ASN A 5 6.52 -7.36 -4.17
N ALA A 6 6.73 -8.68 -4.11
CA ALA A 6 7.58 -9.41 -5.05
C ALA A 6 7.01 -9.44 -6.48
N ALA A 7 5.70 -9.66 -6.62
CA ALA A 7 5.03 -9.65 -7.93
C ALA A 7 4.99 -8.25 -8.54
N ILE A 8 4.85 -7.21 -7.70
CA ILE A 8 4.90 -5.81 -8.15
C ILE A 8 6.33 -5.45 -8.60
N ALA A 9 7.33 -5.90 -7.85
CA ALA A 9 8.75 -5.69 -8.17
C ALA A 9 9.11 -6.32 -9.53
N ASP A 10 8.68 -7.55 -9.75
CA ASP A 10 8.88 -8.29 -11.01
C ASP A 10 8.21 -7.59 -12.20
N LYS A 11 6.94 -7.20 -12.04
CA LYS A 11 6.17 -6.54 -13.10
C LYS A 11 6.70 -5.15 -13.49
N LEU A 12 7.30 -4.44 -12.54
CA LEU A 12 7.85 -3.09 -12.73
C LEU A 12 9.36 -3.07 -12.95
N TYR A 13 10.02 -4.25 -12.98
CA TYR A 13 11.48 -4.38 -13.09
C TYR A 13 12.26 -3.56 -12.05
N ILE A 14 11.72 -3.43 -10.84
CA ILE A 14 12.33 -2.71 -9.72
C ILE A 14 12.58 -3.64 -8.55
N THR A 15 13.43 -3.23 -7.61
CA THR A 15 13.68 -4.05 -6.42
C THR A 15 12.48 -4.07 -5.48
N VAL A 16 12.33 -5.16 -4.72
CA VAL A 16 11.33 -5.26 -3.63
C VAL A 16 11.52 -4.14 -2.59
N GLY A 17 12.76 -3.70 -2.36
CA GLY A 17 13.07 -2.56 -1.50
C GLY A 17 12.44 -1.26 -2.03
N THR A 18 12.55 -1.01 -3.33
CA THR A 18 11.92 0.14 -4.02
C THR A 18 10.39 0.09 -3.89
N VAL A 19 9.77 -1.09 -4.08
CA VAL A 19 8.32 -1.27 -3.90
C VAL A 19 7.90 -0.95 -2.46
N LYS A 20 8.63 -1.45 -1.44
CA LYS A 20 8.34 -1.16 -0.03
C LYS A 20 8.38 0.34 0.26
N THR A 21 9.34 1.07 -0.30
CA THR A 21 9.44 2.52 -0.15
C THR A 21 8.24 3.24 -0.79
N HIS A 22 7.82 2.84 -1.98
CA HIS A 22 6.63 3.40 -2.63
C HIS A 22 5.35 3.12 -1.84
N VAL A 23 5.16 1.88 -1.37
CA VAL A 23 4.00 1.51 -0.55
C VAL A 23 3.98 2.31 0.76
N ARG A 24 5.12 2.46 1.43
CA ARG A 24 5.24 3.29 2.64
C ARG A 24 4.90 4.75 2.36
N ASN A 25 5.37 5.31 1.25
CA ASN A 25 5.06 6.68 0.86
C ASN A 25 3.56 6.87 0.54
N ILE A 26 2.92 5.88 -0.10
CA ILE A 26 1.48 5.90 -0.37
C ILE A 26 0.68 5.85 0.95
N LEU A 27 1.05 4.94 1.87
CA LEU A 27 0.43 4.84 3.20
C LEU A 27 0.61 6.13 4.01
N ASN A 28 1.80 6.73 3.98
CA ASN A 28 2.08 8.03 4.59
C ASN A 28 1.22 9.15 3.98
N LYS A 29 1.09 9.20 2.64
CA LYS A 29 0.22 10.18 1.95
C LYS A 29 -1.26 9.98 2.30
N LEU A 30 -1.67 8.75 2.58
CA LEU A 30 -2.99 8.39 3.07
C LEU A 30 -3.15 8.59 4.59
N CYS A 31 -2.11 9.12 5.27
CA CYS A 31 -2.08 9.33 6.72
C CYS A 31 -2.48 8.05 7.48
N ALA A 32 -1.94 6.92 7.03
CA ALA A 32 -2.17 5.62 7.60
C ALA A 32 -0.85 5.03 8.10
N ASP A 33 -0.64 5.12 9.41
CA ASP A 33 0.59 4.67 10.08
C ASP A 33 0.70 3.12 10.11
N ASP A 34 -0.43 2.43 9.93
CA ASP A 34 -0.51 0.98 9.92
C ASP A 34 -1.55 0.53 8.88
N ARG A 35 -1.32 -0.59 8.20
CA ARG A 35 -2.27 -1.15 7.22
C ARG A 35 -3.65 -1.40 7.84
N THR A 36 -3.69 -1.66 9.14
CA THR A 36 -4.92 -1.84 9.91
C THR A 36 -5.65 -0.50 10.09
N GLN A 37 -4.91 0.56 10.41
CA GLN A 37 -5.49 1.91 10.49
C GLN A 37 -5.91 2.44 9.11
N ALA A 38 -5.19 2.10 8.04
CA ALA A 38 -5.55 2.43 6.67
C ALA A 38 -6.89 1.82 6.28
N ALA A 39 -7.07 0.52 6.52
CA ALA A 39 -8.30 -0.21 6.22
C ALA A 39 -9.49 0.33 7.04
N VAL A 40 -9.29 0.60 8.34
CA VAL A 40 -10.33 1.17 9.21
C VAL A 40 -10.71 2.59 8.76
N ARG A 41 -9.74 3.42 8.37
CA ARG A 41 -10.03 4.77 7.84
C ARG A 41 -10.74 4.70 6.48
N ALA A 42 -10.31 3.85 5.56
CA ALA A 42 -10.93 3.68 4.24
C ALA A 42 -12.37 3.17 4.32
N LEU A 43 -12.65 2.25 5.27
CA LEU A 43 -14.00 1.79 5.56
C LEU A 43 -14.87 2.92 6.14
N ARG A 44 -14.31 3.72 7.06
CA ARG A 44 -15.03 4.86 7.66
C ARG A 44 -15.23 6.04 6.70
N SER A 45 -14.37 6.21 5.71
CA SER A 45 -14.49 7.29 4.72
C SER A 45 -15.33 6.90 3.50
N GLY A 46 -15.93 5.71 3.48
CA GLY A 46 -16.75 5.24 2.35
C GLY A 46 -15.96 5.02 1.06
N LEU A 47 -14.63 4.92 1.14
CA LEU A 47 -13.76 4.73 -0.03
C LEU A 47 -13.69 3.27 -0.49
N VAL A 48 -14.12 2.35 0.38
CA VAL A 48 -14.29 0.92 0.09
C VAL A 48 -15.76 0.58 0.30
N GLY A 49 -16.43 0.39 -0.82
CA GLY A 49 -17.77 -0.16 -1.04
C GLY A 49 -17.79 -0.71 -2.46
#